data_AF-A0A9D0KKH2-F1
#
_entry.id   AF-A0A9D0KKH2-F1
#
_cell.length_a   1.000
_cell.length_b   1.000
_cell.length_c   1.000
_cell.angle_alpha   90.00
_cell.angle_beta   90.00
_cell.angle_gamma   90.00
#
_symmetry.space_group_name_H-M   'P 1'
#
loop_
_entity.id
_entity.type
_entity.pdbx_description
1 polymer ?
#
loop_
_entity_poly.entity_id
_entity_poly.type
_entity_poly.pdbx_seq_one_letter_code
_entity_poly.pdbx_strand_id
1 'polypeptide(L)'
;MRIVARKDKTHMRRWLAMALVLLAAGFLMACNLEQLYLEAYIESNREALETPAGNDETPVEFTVEPGQSITEIAGNLKAKRLITDAELFRRYVQLKGLDVGIQAGSYTLRQTMTIPEIAQALQKAKAPEQQVTIPEGKRMEEVAEIVMSQTSIPSEEFLQFARD
;
A
#
# COMPACT_ATOMS: atom_id res chain seq x y z
N MET A 1 -55.07 38.01 34.55
CA MET A 1 -53.83 37.46 35.16
C MET A 1 -53.44 36.25 34.32
N ARG A 2 -52.61 36.33 33.25
CA ARG A 2 -51.13 36.42 33.21
C ARG A 2 -50.51 35.50 34.30
N ILE A 3 -49.68 34.48 34.03
CA ILE A 3 -48.48 34.45 33.17
C ILE A 3 -48.22 33.03 32.65
N VAL A 4 -47.76 32.98 31.39
CA VAL A 4 -47.36 31.83 30.57
C VAL A 4 -46.08 31.18 31.10
N ALA A 5 -46.09 29.86 31.31
CA ALA A 5 -44.91 29.03 31.56
C ALA A 5 -44.09 28.88 30.26
N ARG A 6 -43.23 29.87 29.97
CA ARG A 6 -42.25 29.84 28.89
C ARG A 6 -40.85 29.81 29.49
N LYS A 7 -40.46 28.70 30.12
CA LYS A 7 -39.10 28.51 30.62
C LYS A 7 -38.57 27.17 30.13
N ASP A 8 -37.32 27.19 29.65
CA ASP A 8 -36.43 26.05 29.42
C ASP A 8 -36.35 25.29 28.09
N LYS A 9 -36.96 25.72 26.98
CA LYS A 9 -36.60 25.12 25.66
C LYS A 9 -35.23 25.58 25.13
N THR A 10 -34.76 26.77 25.48
CA THR A 10 -33.50 27.35 24.98
C THR A 10 -32.28 26.90 25.80
N HIS A 11 -32.43 26.74 27.12
CA HIS A 11 -31.40 26.22 28.01
C HIS A 11 -31.13 24.74 27.72
N MET A 12 -32.19 23.94 27.50
CA MET A 12 -32.07 22.52 27.12
C MET A 12 -31.31 22.34 25.80
N ARG A 13 -31.57 23.17 24.78
CA ARG A 13 -30.86 23.11 23.48
C ARG A 13 -29.40 23.50 23.59
N ARG A 14 -29.06 24.48 24.45
CA ARG A 14 -27.67 24.88 24.73
C ARG A 14 -26.90 23.81 25.49
N TRP A 15 -27.54 23.18 26.47
CA TRP A 15 -26.96 22.09 27.24
C TRP A 15 -26.75 20.83 26.38
N LEU A 16 -27.74 20.49 25.53
CA LEU A 16 -27.60 19.43 24.53
C LEU A 16 -26.48 19.73 23.52
N ALA A 17 -26.40 20.97 23.02
CA ALA A 17 -25.34 21.37 22.09
C ALA A 17 -23.94 21.28 22.73
N MET A 18 -23.79 21.73 23.98
CA MET A 18 -22.55 21.60 24.74
C MET A 18 -22.17 20.13 25.00
N ALA A 19 -23.13 19.29 25.37
CA ALA A 19 -22.90 17.86 25.55
C ALA A 19 -22.46 17.19 24.24
N LEU A 20 -23.05 17.58 23.11
CA LEU A 20 -22.70 17.07 21.78
C LEU A 20 -21.29 17.53 21.36
N VAL A 21 -20.90 18.77 21.67
CA VAL A 21 -19.53 19.27 21.45
C VAL A 21 -18.51 18.54 22.32
N LEU A 22 -18.82 18.28 23.60
CA LEU A 22 -17.94 17.52 24.49
C LEU A 22 -17.82 16.05 24.09
N LEU A 23 -18.90 15.43 23.61
CA LEU A 23 -18.88 14.08 23.04
C LEU A 23 -18.06 14.04 21.74
N ALA A 24 -18.21 15.01 20.84
CA ALA A 24 -17.43 15.11 19.62
C ALA A 24 -15.93 15.36 19.90
N ALA A 25 -15.60 16.21 20.88
CA ALA A 25 -14.22 16.44 21.31
C ALA A 25 -13.61 15.19 21.96
N GLY A 26 -14.37 14.47 22.79
CA GLY A 26 -13.96 13.19 23.36
C GLY A 26 -13.73 12.12 22.29
N PHE A 27 -14.58 12.09 21.26
CA PHE A 27 -14.44 11.19 20.11
C PHE A 27 -13.20 11.51 19.26
N LEU A 28 -12.95 12.79 18.95
CA LEU A 28 -11.75 13.23 18.25
C LEU A 28 -10.49 12.90 19.05
N MET A 29 -10.48 13.15 20.36
CA MET A 29 -9.35 12.83 21.24
C MET A 29 -9.11 11.31 21.34
N ALA A 30 -10.16 10.49 21.37
CA ALA A 30 -10.05 9.03 21.32
C ALA A 30 -9.48 8.53 19.98
N CYS A 31 -9.83 9.16 18.86
CA CYS A 31 -9.28 8.82 17.54
C CYS A 31 -7.77 9.12 17.45
N ASN A 32 -7.31 10.22 18.08
CA ASN A 32 -5.89 10.54 18.21
C ASN A 32 -5.16 9.56 19.17
N LEU A 33 -5.88 8.98 20.13
CA LEU A 33 -5.30 8.04 21.09
C LEU A 33 -4.95 6.69 20.44
N GLU A 34 -5.75 6.22 19.48
CA GLU A 34 -5.42 5.01 18.71
C GLU A 34 -4.24 5.22 17.77
N GLN A 35 -4.14 6.40 17.14
CA GLN A 35 -2.97 6.78 16.35
C GLN A 35 -1.70 6.87 17.21
N LEU A 36 -1.81 7.48 18.40
CA LEU A 36 -0.70 7.61 19.34
C LEU A 36 -0.22 6.25 19.87
N TYR A 37 -1.13 5.30 20.10
CA TYR A 37 -0.80 3.94 20.53
C TYR A 37 -0.05 3.16 19.43
N LEU A 38 -0.49 3.32 18.18
CA LEU A 38 0.13 2.66 17.04
C LEU A 38 1.51 3.25 16.72
N GLU A 39 1.68 4.57 16.83
CA GLU A 39 3.00 5.22 16.74
C GLU A 39 3.96 4.75 17.84
N ALA A 40 3.48 4.68 19.09
CA ALA A 40 4.30 4.18 20.20
C ALA A 40 4.74 2.72 20.01
N TYR A 41 3.87 1.85 19.46
CA TYR A 41 4.18 0.46 19.13
C TYR A 41 5.23 0.35 18.01
N ILE A 42 5.15 1.21 17.00
CA ILE A 42 6.15 1.24 15.93
C ILE A 42 7.49 1.78 16.44
N GLU A 43 7.48 2.80 17.29
CA GLU A 43 8.71 3.35 17.87
C GLU A 43 9.39 2.33 18.80
N SER A 44 8.62 1.57 19.60
CA SER A 44 9.19 0.49 20.42
C SER A 44 9.80 -0.65 19.60
N ASN A 45 9.31 -0.84 18.37
CA ASN A 45 9.75 -1.91 17.47
C ASN A 45 10.60 -1.39 16.30
N ARG A 46 11.11 -0.15 16.38
CA ARG A 46 11.86 0.51 15.30
C ARG A 46 13.07 -0.30 14.86
N GLU A 47 13.78 -0.90 15.82
CA GLU A 47 14.91 -1.79 15.54
C GLU A 47 14.49 -2.99 14.67
N ALA A 48 13.34 -3.59 14.94
CA ALA A 48 12.82 -4.72 14.16
C ALA A 48 12.29 -4.31 12.77
N LEU A 49 11.94 -3.03 12.58
CA LEU A 49 11.58 -2.49 11.26
C LEU A 49 12.82 -2.26 10.39
N GLU A 50 13.90 -1.78 11.00
CA GLU A 50 15.16 -1.46 10.33
C GLU A 50 16.09 -2.67 10.20
N THR A 51 15.81 -3.76 10.92
CA THR A 51 16.55 -5.02 10.80
C THR A 51 15.97 -5.86 9.65
N PRO A 52 16.76 -6.15 8.61
CA PRO A 52 16.33 -7.04 7.54
C PRO A 52 16.05 -8.46 8.02
N ALA A 53 15.29 -9.23 7.25
CA ALA A 53 15.00 -10.62 7.58
C ALA A 53 16.23 -11.54 7.45
N GLY A 54 17.22 -11.13 6.67
CA GLY A 54 18.49 -11.84 6.52
C GLY A 54 19.52 -11.03 5.73
N ASN A 55 20.69 -11.63 5.51
CA ASN A 55 21.79 -11.02 4.77
C ASN A 55 21.93 -11.58 3.34
N ASP A 56 20.91 -12.29 2.87
CA ASP A 56 20.89 -12.89 1.54
C ASP A 56 20.40 -11.87 0.49
N GLU A 57 21.28 -11.53 -0.44
CA GLU A 57 21.00 -10.60 -1.54
C GLU A 57 20.29 -11.26 -2.73
N THR A 58 20.07 -12.58 -2.69
CA THR A 58 19.42 -13.33 -3.75
C THR A 58 18.02 -12.75 -4.02
N PRO A 59 17.73 -12.34 -5.27
CA PRO A 59 16.39 -11.89 -5.64
C PRO A 59 15.35 -13.01 -5.47
N VAL A 60 14.26 -12.70 -4.77
CA VAL A 60 13.11 -13.57 -4.54
C VAL A 60 11.91 -13.00 -5.26
N GLU A 61 11.35 -13.77 -6.19
CA GLU A 61 10.09 -13.43 -6.85
C GLU A 61 8.91 -13.60 -5.88
N PHE A 62 8.13 -12.54 -5.79
CA PHE A 62 6.97 -12.40 -4.92
C PHE A 62 5.78 -11.88 -5.74
N THR A 63 4.68 -12.61 -5.72
CA THR A 63 3.47 -12.24 -6.46
C THR A 63 2.35 -11.91 -5.48
N VAL A 64 1.71 -10.78 -5.71
CA VAL A 64 0.48 -10.37 -5.01
C VAL A 64 -0.68 -10.59 -5.97
N GLU A 65 -1.60 -11.47 -5.57
CA GLU A 65 -2.78 -11.78 -6.36
C GLU A 65 -3.87 -10.71 -6.17
N PRO A 66 -4.68 -10.41 -7.21
CA PRO A 66 -5.80 -9.50 -7.07
C PRO A 66 -6.76 -9.92 -5.95
N GLY A 67 -7.07 -8.98 -5.05
CA GLY A 67 -7.98 -9.22 -3.93
C GLY A 67 -7.37 -9.88 -2.70
N GLN A 68 -6.06 -10.15 -2.68
CA GLN A 68 -5.38 -10.57 -1.46
C GLN A 68 -5.45 -9.49 -0.37
N SER A 69 -5.75 -9.93 0.84
CA SER A 69 -5.73 -9.07 2.02
C SER A 69 -4.30 -8.79 2.50
N ILE A 70 -4.08 -7.65 3.16
CA ILE A 70 -2.79 -7.31 3.78
C ILE A 70 -2.30 -8.41 4.73
N THR A 71 -3.22 -9.09 5.41
CA THR A 71 -2.88 -10.19 6.33
C THR A 71 -2.30 -11.39 5.58
N GLU A 72 -2.87 -11.74 4.42
CA GLU A 72 -2.35 -12.80 3.56
C GLU A 72 -1.00 -12.42 2.94
N ILE A 73 -0.86 -11.18 2.46
CA ILE A 73 0.39 -10.66 1.91
C ILE A 73 1.50 -10.72 2.96
N ALA A 74 1.24 -10.25 4.18
CA ALA A 74 2.20 -10.29 5.28
C ALA A 74 2.57 -11.75 5.67
N GLY A 75 1.58 -12.65 5.68
CA GLY A 75 1.83 -14.08 5.89
C GLY A 75 2.74 -14.69 4.83
N ASN A 76 2.49 -14.36 3.55
CA ASN A 76 3.27 -14.85 2.41
C ASN A 76 4.71 -14.29 2.41
N LEU A 77 4.88 -13.00 2.75
CA LEU A 77 6.20 -12.38 2.93
C LEU A 77 7.01 -13.09 4.02
N LYS A 78 6.38 -13.39 5.16
CA LYS A 78 7.02 -14.11 6.26
C LYS A 78 7.35 -15.56 5.87
N ALA A 79 6.46 -16.24 5.16
CA ALA A 79 6.68 -17.60 4.68
C ALA A 79 7.90 -17.70 3.72
N LYS A 80 8.13 -16.66 2.91
CA LYS A 80 9.31 -16.52 2.05
C LYS A 80 10.54 -15.94 2.75
N ARG A 81 10.49 -15.73 4.07
CA ARG A 81 11.56 -15.11 4.89
C ARG A 81 11.98 -13.72 4.41
N LEU A 82 11.05 -12.97 3.80
CA LEU A 82 11.29 -11.59 3.38
C LEU A 82 11.07 -10.59 4.53
N ILE A 83 10.24 -10.97 5.51
CA ILE A 83 10.04 -10.21 6.76
C ILE A 83 10.14 -11.14 7.96
N THR A 84 10.53 -10.58 9.10
CA THR A 84 10.61 -11.30 10.39
C THR A 84 9.25 -11.43 11.06
N ASP A 85 8.42 -10.38 10.97
CA ASP A 85 7.13 -10.29 11.64
C ASP A 85 6.04 -9.74 10.70
N ALA A 86 5.00 -10.56 10.50
CA ALA A 86 3.85 -10.24 9.68
C ALA A 86 2.93 -9.19 10.35
N GLU A 87 2.81 -9.22 11.67
CA GLU A 87 1.99 -8.26 12.41
C GLU A 87 2.62 -6.87 12.34
N LEU A 88 3.94 -6.80 12.52
CA LEU A 88 4.69 -5.55 12.43
C LEU A 88 4.57 -4.91 11.03
N PHE A 89 4.71 -5.72 9.98
CA PHE A 89 4.48 -5.25 8.61
C PHE A 89 3.06 -4.71 8.42
N ARG A 90 2.04 -5.45 8.87
CA ARG A 90 0.63 -5.04 8.76
C ARG A 90 0.37 -3.70 9.46
N ARG A 91 0.86 -3.55 10.69
CA ARG A 91 0.71 -2.31 11.48
C ARG A 91 1.44 -1.15 10.82
N TYR A 92 2.63 -1.39 10.27
CA TYR A 92 3.41 -0.39 9.55
C TYR A 92 2.65 0.14 8.32
N VAL A 93 2.16 -0.73 7.45
CA VAL A 93 1.46 -0.29 6.24
C VAL A 93 0.13 0.41 6.56
N GLN A 94 -0.59 -0.05 7.58
CA GLN A 94 -1.82 0.61 8.06
C GLN A 94 -1.54 2.01 8.63
N LEU A 95 -0.51 2.15 9.47
CA LEU A 95 -0.15 3.44 10.05
C LEU A 95 0.27 4.44 8.97
N LYS A 96 1.03 3.98 7.97
CA LYS A 96 1.52 4.83 6.87
C LYS A 96 0.50 5.02 5.75
N GLY A 97 -0.67 4.39 5.82
CA GLY A 97 -1.69 4.43 4.76
C GLY A 97 -1.20 3.82 3.43
N LEU A 98 -0.20 2.93 3.50
CA LEU A 98 0.38 2.25 2.34
C LEU A 98 -0.43 1.02 1.94
N ASP A 99 -1.30 0.54 2.81
CA ASP A 99 -2.18 -0.60 2.60
C ASP A 99 -3.09 -0.43 1.38
N VAL A 100 -3.59 0.80 1.13
CA VAL A 100 -4.45 1.12 -0.02
C VAL A 100 -3.68 1.17 -1.35
N GLY A 101 -2.38 1.43 -1.29
CA GLY A 101 -1.53 1.57 -2.48
C GLY A 101 -0.81 0.30 -2.91
N ILE A 102 -0.97 -0.82 -2.19
CA ILE A 102 -0.39 -2.11 -2.60
C ILE A 102 -1.09 -2.59 -3.87
N GLN A 103 -0.30 -2.78 -4.94
CA GLN A 103 -0.82 -3.22 -6.23
C GLN A 103 -0.70 -4.74 -6.38
N ALA A 104 -1.66 -5.36 -7.07
CA ALA A 104 -1.49 -6.73 -7.54
C ALA A 104 -0.43 -6.76 -8.65
N GLY A 105 0.41 -7.80 -8.65
CA GLY A 105 1.51 -7.92 -9.60
C GLY A 105 2.70 -8.70 -9.04
N SER A 106 3.78 -8.72 -9.82
CA SER A 106 5.03 -9.39 -9.46
C SER A 106 6.07 -8.39 -8.98
N TYR A 107 6.84 -8.83 -7.98
CA TYR A 107 7.85 -8.05 -7.28
C TYR A 107 9.10 -8.89 -7.12
N THR A 108 10.25 -8.24 -7.32
CA THR A 108 11.55 -8.84 -7.02
C THR A 108 12.03 -8.25 -5.70
N LEU A 109 12.01 -9.05 -4.63
CA LEU A 109 12.37 -8.64 -3.27
C LEU A 109 13.65 -9.34 -2.80
N ARG A 110 14.26 -8.88 -1.71
CA ARG A 110 15.47 -9.51 -1.12
C ARG A 110 15.32 -9.59 0.40
N GLN A 111 16.01 -10.54 1.03
CA GLN A 111 15.98 -10.68 2.50
C GLN A 111 16.72 -9.55 3.21
N THR A 112 17.63 -8.87 2.50
CA THR A 112 18.35 -7.67 2.95
C THR A 112 17.49 -6.41 2.98
N MET A 113 16.27 -6.46 2.42
CA MET A 113 15.35 -5.32 2.49
C MET A 113 14.66 -5.27 3.86
N THR A 114 14.50 -4.06 4.36
CA THR A 114 13.76 -3.75 5.58
C THR A 114 12.25 -3.74 5.33
N ILE A 115 11.45 -3.81 6.40
CA ILE A 115 9.98 -3.74 6.30
C ILE A 115 9.53 -2.45 5.56
N PRO A 116 10.06 -1.26 5.88
CA PRO A 116 9.78 -0.03 5.12
C PRO A 116 10.08 -0.13 3.63
N GLU A 117 11.23 -0.71 3.26
CA GLU A 117 11.65 -0.84 1.86
C GLU A 117 10.74 -1.81 1.11
N ILE A 118 10.37 -2.94 1.72
CA ILE A 118 9.43 -3.90 1.14
C ILE A 118 8.05 -3.24 0.98
N ALA A 119 7.57 -2.51 1.99
CA ALA A 119 6.30 -1.80 1.91
C ALA A 119 6.27 -0.78 0.76
N GLN A 120 7.37 -0.06 0.54
CA GLN A 120 7.53 0.86 -0.59
C GLN A 120 7.62 0.14 -1.93
N ALA A 121 8.36 -0.96 -2.01
CA ALA A 121 8.47 -1.77 -3.22
C ALA A 121 7.10 -2.29 -3.67
N LEU A 122 6.25 -2.67 -2.71
CA LEU A 122 4.88 -3.13 -2.97
C LEU A 122 3.92 -2.03 -3.45
N GLN A 123 4.31 -0.75 -3.41
CA GLN A 123 3.53 0.35 -4.00
C GLN A 123 3.68 0.43 -5.52
N LYS A 124 4.76 -0.14 -6.06
CA LYS A 124 5.12 -0.06 -7.47
C LYS A 124 5.30 -1.47 -8.01
N ALA A 125 4.21 -2.08 -8.46
CA ALA A 125 4.29 -3.33 -9.19
C ALA A 125 5.22 -3.16 -10.39
N LYS A 126 6.14 -4.11 -10.60
CA LYS A 126 6.85 -4.15 -11.89
C LYS A 126 5.80 -4.39 -12.97
N ALA A 127 5.91 -3.65 -14.06
CA ALA A 127 5.16 -3.98 -15.25
C ALA A 127 5.53 -5.41 -15.68
N PRO A 128 4.57 -6.23 -16.14
CA PRO A 128 4.88 -7.55 -16.66
C PRO A 128 5.88 -7.41 -17.79
N GLU A 129 7.05 -8.04 -17.64
CA GLU A 129 8.06 -8.09 -18.69
C GLU A 129 7.72 -9.24 -19.65
N GLN A 130 7.69 -8.94 -20.95
CA GLN A 130 7.48 -9.95 -21.98
C GLN A 130 8.73 -10.04 -22.86
N GLN A 131 9.32 -11.23 -22.92
CA GLN A 131 10.48 -11.48 -23.78
C GLN A 131 10.02 -11.63 -25.22
N VAL A 132 10.57 -10.79 -26.11
CA VAL A 132 10.36 -10.86 -27.57
C VAL A 132 11.71 -11.16 -28.23
N THR A 133 11.78 -12.24 -29.01
CA THR A 133 12.99 -12.58 -29.76
C THR A 133 12.96 -11.95 -31.14
N ILE A 134 13.95 -11.12 -31.46
CA ILE A 134 14.12 -10.49 -32.77
C ILE A 134 15.29 -11.17 -33.51
N PRO A 135 15.04 -11.91 -34.60
CA PRO A 135 16.11 -12.45 -35.43
C PRO A 135 16.94 -11.33 -36.07
N GLU A 136 18.23 -11.56 -36.22
CA GLU A 136 19.14 -10.63 -36.91
C GLU A 136 18.76 -10.46 -38.39
N GLY A 137 19.10 -9.30 -38.97
CA GLY A 137 18.84 -9.00 -40.37
C GLY A 137 17.39 -8.62 -40.70
N LYS A 138 16.54 -8.44 -39.69
CA LYS A 138 15.17 -7.97 -39.85
C LYS A 138 15.09 -6.47 -40.08
N ARG A 139 14.23 -6.06 -41.01
CA ARG A 139 13.87 -4.66 -41.18
C ARG A 139 12.96 -4.19 -40.05
N MET A 140 12.96 -2.88 -39.77
CA MET A 140 12.17 -2.30 -38.69
C MET A 140 10.67 -2.62 -38.78
N GLU A 141 10.12 -2.69 -39.99
CA GLU A 141 8.72 -3.06 -40.21
C GLU A 141 8.44 -4.52 -39.83
N GLU A 142 9.37 -5.42 -40.13
CA GLU A 142 9.27 -6.84 -39.74
C GLU A 142 9.43 -7.01 -38.23
N VAL A 143 10.25 -6.19 -37.58
CA VAL A 143 10.35 -6.15 -36.11
C VAL A 143 9.01 -5.72 -35.50
N ALA A 144 8.37 -4.70 -36.06
CA ALA A 144 7.07 -4.24 -35.61
C ALA A 144 5.97 -5.30 -35.76
N GLU A 145 6.01 -6.11 -36.83
CA GLU A 145 5.11 -7.26 -37.00
C GLU A 145 5.38 -8.36 -35.95
N ILE A 146 6.65 -8.66 -35.68
CA ILE A 146 7.05 -9.64 -34.66
C ILE A 146 6.55 -9.21 -33.27
N VAL A 147 6.77 -7.94 -32.90
CA VAL A 147 6.31 -7.37 -31.63
C VAL A 147 4.78 -7.42 -31.54
N MET A 148 4.06 -7.03 -32.59
CA MET A 148 2.59 -7.12 -32.60
C MET A 148 2.07 -8.55 -32.50
N SER A 149 2.76 -9.52 -33.11
CA SER A 149 2.34 -10.94 -33.05
C SER A 149 2.52 -11.57 -31.66
N GLN A 150 3.44 -11.03 -30.85
CA GLN A 150 3.78 -11.58 -29.55
C GLN A 150 3.20 -10.74 -28.40
N THR A 151 2.90 -9.47 -28.61
CA THR A 151 2.46 -8.53 -27.57
C THR A 151 1.09 -7.90 -27.92
N SER A 152 0.55 -7.07 -27.03
CA SER A 152 -0.66 -6.28 -27.32
C SER A 152 -0.37 -4.93 -28.00
N ILE A 153 0.87 -4.70 -28.45
CA ILE A 153 1.33 -3.43 -29.02
C ILE A 153 1.12 -3.44 -30.55
N PRO A 154 0.35 -2.50 -31.13
CA PRO A 154 0.20 -2.40 -32.59
C PRO A 154 1.50 -2.03 -33.32
N SER A 155 1.69 -2.56 -34.54
CA SER A 155 2.89 -2.29 -35.34
C SER A 155 3.10 -0.79 -35.64
N GLU A 156 2.05 -0.06 -36.00
CA GLU A 156 2.11 1.40 -36.23
C GLU A 156 2.62 2.17 -35.00
N GLU A 157 2.12 1.83 -33.81
CA GLU A 157 2.51 2.49 -32.56
C GLU A 157 3.98 2.22 -32.24
N PHE A 158 4.42 0.97 -32.39
CA PHE A 158 5.83 0.60 -32.25
C PHE A 158 6.74 1.35 -33.22
N LEU A 159 6.35 1.46 -34.51
CA LEU A 159 7.12 2.17 -35.52
C LEU A 159 7.19 3.68 -35.26
N GLN A 160 6.20 4.25 -34.61
CA GLN A 160 6.21 5.66 -34.22
C GLN A 160 7.25 5.91 -33.13
N PHE A 161 7.25 5.10 -32.07
CA PHE A 161 8.24 5.20 -30.99
C PHE A 161 9.68 4.87 -31.45
N ALA A 162 9.85 3.99 -32.42
CA ALA A 162 11.18 3.61 -32.93
C ALA A 162 11.83 4.66 -33.84
N ARG A 163 11.09 5.71 -34.23
CA ARG A 163 11.58 6.78 -35.13
C ARG A 163 11.92 8.10 -34.42
N ASP A 164 11.54 8.25 -33.15
CA ASP A 164 11.94 9.36 -32.26
C ASP A 164 13.31 9.09 -31.60
#